data_AF-A0A1J8PM64-F1
#
_entry.id   AF-A0A1J8PM64-F1
#
_cell.length_a   1.000
_cell.length_b   1.000
_cell.length_c   1.000
_cell.angle_alpha   90.00
_cell.angle_beta   90.00
_cell.angle_gamma   90.00
#
_symmetry.space_group_name_H-M   'P 1'
#
loop_
_entity.id
_entity.type
_entity.pdbx_description
1 polymer ?
#
loop_
_entity_poly.entity_id
_entity_poly.type
_entity_poly.pdbx_seq_one_letter_code
_entity_poly.pdbx_strand_id
1 'polypeptide(L)'
;MSPVTQIMHFKTTAAYVNNPTDLISNLASKNSDKIDGLAEAYVGFETEDPSNAFWVMEWTSKSAHDTYHQSDNFKATQTAARQVFAGKPSHVFVQFPSTKGILSAPVTEFVTFTLKAGVTMDKLTPLVNQLQSKLQGTPNFYGSSWAPVMDKSNVYYGVLGWTSVQAHWDAVSSGPLKEIIDKVKEIADLWLVHGILTQHNM
;
A
#
# COMPACT_ATOMS: atom_id res chain seq x y z
N MET A 1 -0.07 5.94 -21.07
CA MET A 1 0.38 6.33 -19.71
C MET A 1 0.38 5.08 -18.86
N SER A 2 1.33 4.94 -17.93
CA SER A 2 1.44 3.74 -17.07
C SER A 2 0.60 3.91 -15.80
N PRO A 3 -0.10 2.86 -15.34
CA PRO A 3 -0.79 2.88 -14.06
C PRO A 3 0.13 3.24 -12.90
N VAL A 4 -0.45 3.83 -11.85
CA VAL A 4 0.27 4.16 -10.62
C VAL A 4 -0.62 3.88 -9.42
N THR A 5 -0.06 3.21 -8.43
CA THR A 5 -0.71 2.95 -7.16
C THR A 5 -0.35 4.06 -6.20
N GLN A 6 -1.36 4.73 -5.67
CA GLN A 6 -1.21 5.64 -4.54
C GLN A 6 -1.48 4.86 -3.25
N ILE A 7 -0.51 4.82 -2.36
CA ILE A 7 -0.67 4.21 -1.03
C ILE A 7 -0.70 5.34 -0.01
N MET A 8 -1.81 5.47 0.70
CA MET A 8 -1.97 6.38 1.82
C MET A 8 -1.93 5.59 3.12
N HIS A 9 -1.16 6.05 4.10
CA HIS A 9 -1.10 5.49 5.44
C HIS A 9 -1.28 6.61 6.47
N PHE A 10 -2.23 6.45 7.39
CA PHE A 10 -2.65 7.53 8.27
C PHE A 10 -3.29 7.04 9.57
N LYS A 11 -3.20 7.90 10.59
CA LYS A 11 -3.93 7.75 11.84
C LYS A 11 -5.40 8.10 11.67
N THR A 12 -6.29 7.27 12.20
CA THR A 12 -7.74 7.38 12.07
C THR A 12 -8.35 8.20 13.21
N THR A 13 -9.48 8.85 12.94
CA THR A 13 -10.32 9.42 14.00
C THR A 13 -11.15 8.32 14.67
N ALA A 14 -11.62 8.57 15.89
CA ALA A 14 -12.60 7.70 16.54
C ALA A 14 -13.91 7.57 15.73
N ALA A 15 -14.31 8.61 14.98
CA ALA A 15 -15.51 8.57 14.15
C ALA A 15 -15.39 7.52 13.03
N TYR A 16 -14.20 7.40 12.43
CA TYR A 16 -13.94 6.42 11.39
C TYR A 16 -13.81 5.00 11.92
N VAL A 17 -13.16 4.82 13.06
CA VAL A 17 -13.12 3.50 13.73
C VAL A 17 -14.52 3.00 14.05
N ASN A 18 -15.41 3.88 14.52
CA ASN A 18 -16.77 3.49 14.91
C ASN A 18 -17.73 3.30 13.73
N ASN A 19 -17.54 4.01 12.62
CA ASN A 19 -18.47 3.99 11.48
C ASN A 19 -17.72 3.93 10.11
N PRO A 20 -16.85 2.94 9.88
CA PRO A 20 -15.98 2.94 8.71
C PRO A 20 -16.77 2.90 7.39
N THR A 21 -17.73 1.97 7.27
CA THR A 21 -18.54 1.79 6.06
C THR A 21 -19.34 3.03 5.69
N ASP A 22 -19.96 3.68 6.68
CA ASP A 22 -20.80 4.87 6.45
C ASP A 22 -19.95 6.06 6.02
N LEU A 23 -18.79 6.28 6.64
CA LEU A 23 -17.90 7.36 6.24
C LEU A 23 -17.29 7.15 4.85
N ILE A 24 -16.92 5.91 4.50
CA ILE A 24 -16.46 5.61 3.13
C ILE A 24 -17.60 5.79 2.12
N SER A 25 -18.82 5.35 2.44
CA SER A 25 -19.98 5.55 1.56
C SER A 25 -20.31 7.04 1.39
N ASN A 26 -20.22 7.83 2.46
CA ASN A 26 -20.39 9.28 2.41
C ASN A 26 -19.31 9.94 1.53
N LEU A 27 -18.06 9.49 1.61
CA LEU A 27 -16.97 9.96 0.75
C LEU A 27 -17.21 9.64 -0.72
N ALA A 28 -17.54 8.38 -1.03
CA ALA A 28 -17.88 7.97 -2.38
C ALA A 28 -19.05 8.81 -2.95
N SER A 29 -20.05 9.13 -2.13
CA SER A 29 -21.19 9.96 -2.53
C SER A 29 -20.83 11.42 -2.88
N LYS A 30 -19.62 11.90 -2.53
CA LYS A 30 -19.17 13.25 -2.89
C LYS A 30 -18.70 13.34 -4.33
N ASN A 31 -18.46 12.20 -4.97
CA ASN A 31 -18.22 12.14 -6.39
C ASN A 31 -19.57 11.97 -7.08
N SER A 32 -19.93 12.94 -7.92
CA SER A 32 -21.19 12.93 -8.69
C SER A 32 -21.26 11.75 -9.65
N ASP A 33 -20.09 11.29 -10.11
CA ASP A 33 -19.83 10.16 -10.99
C ASP A 33 -18.56 9.44 -10.52
N LYS A 34 -18.27 8.27 -11.10
CA LYS A 34 -16.98 7.57 -10.90
C LYS A 34 -15.82 8.55 -11.12
N ILE A 35 -14.83 8.56 -10.23
CA ILE A 35 -13.66 9.42 -10.40
C ILE A 35 -12.91 9.04 -11.69
N ASP A 36 -12.83 9.98 -12.63
CA ASP A 36 -12.14 9.77 -13.89
C ASP A 36 -10.67 9.37 -13.67
N GLY A 37 -10.31 8.22 -14.26
CA GLY A 37 -8.97 7.67 -14.18
C GLY A 37 -8.61 6.97 -12.88
N LEU A 38 -9.51 6.88 -11.89
CA LEU A 38 -9.41 5.96 -10.76
C LEU A 38 -10.00 4.60 -11.18
N ALA A 39 -9.17 3.57 -11.22
CA ALA A 39 -9.60 2.23 -11.62
C ALA A 39 -10.26 1.47 -10.46
N GLU A 40 -9.55 1.39 -9.33
CA GLU A 40 -9.95 0.66 -8.13
C GLU A 40 -9.49 1.41 -6.87
N ALA A 41 -10.23 1.24 -5.78
CA ALA A 41 -9.87 1.74 -4.46
C ALA A 41 -10.05 0.64 -3.42
N TYR A 42 -9.05 0.51 -2.55
CA TYR A 42 -9.03 -0.45 -1.45
C TYR A 42 -8.79 0.31 -0.15
N VAL A 43 -9.61 0.05 0.86
CA VAL A 43 -9.47 0.70 2.17
C VAL A 43 -9.47 -0.34 3.28
N GLY A 44 -8.70 -0.11 4.33
CA GLY A 44 -8.60 -1.06 5.41
C GLY A 44 -7.84 -0.54 6.60
N PHE A 45 -7.88 -1.28 7.70
CA PHE A 45 -7.14 -0.98 8.91
C PHE A 45 -5.87 -1.80 8.99
N GLU A 46 -4.84 -1.23 9.63
CA GLU A 46 -3.66 -1.99 10.02
C GLU A 46 -4.06 -3.05 11.06
N THR A 47 -3.48 -4.25 10.96
CA THR A 47 -3.82 -5.34 11.88
C THR A 47 -3.12 -5.22 13.23
N GLU A 48 -1.93 -4.64 13.24
CA GLU A 48 -1.08 -4.44 14.41
C GLU A 48 -1.53 -3.25 15.27
N ASP A 49 -2.03 -2.19 14.63
CA ASP A 49 -2.62 -1.02 15.30
C ASP A 49 -3.84 -0.51 14.52
N PRO A 50 -5.07 -0.88 14.91
CA PRO A 50 -6.29 -0.46 14.21
C PRO A 50 -6.59 1.05 14.35
N SER A 51 -5.76 1.82 15.06
CA SER A 51 -5.79 3.28 15.00
C SER A 51 -5.12 3.84 13.74
N ASN A 52 -4.51 2.99 12.91
CA ASN A 52 -4.01 3.35 11.59
C ASN A 52 -4.79 2.63 10.48
N ALA A 53 -4.81 3.24 9.31
CA ALA A 53 -5.49 2.72 8.14
C ALA A 53 -4.72 2.99 6.84
N PHE A 54 -5.02 2.15 5.86
CA PHE A 54 -4.54 2.25 4.50
C PHE A 54 -5.67 2.58 3.56
N TRP A 55 -5.44 3.57 2.68
CA TRP A 55 -6.20 3.71 1.44
C TRP A 55 -5.24 3.50 0.28
N VAL A 56 -5.54 2.53 -0.57
CA VAL A 56 -4.75 2.17 -1.76
C VAL A 56 -5.62 2.45 -2.99
N MET A 57 -5.17 3.37 -3.83
CA MET A 57 -5.91 3.82 -5.02
C MET A 57 -5.10 3.50 -6.28
N GLU A 58 -5.70 2.75 -7.19
CA GLU A 58 -5.12 2.37 -8.48
C GLU A 58 -5.52 3.39 -9.54
N TRP A 59 -4.59 4.27 -9.91
CA TRP A 59 -4.81 5.29 -10.93
C TRP A 59 -4.31 4.80 -12.28
N THR A 60 -5.06 5.14 -13.33
CA THR A 60 -4.63 4.91 -14.73
C THR A 60 -3.34 5.66 -15.08
N SER A 61 -3.06 6.76 -14.38
CA SER A 61 -1.80 7.51 -14.45
C SER A 61 -1.66 8.52 -13.31
N LYS A 62 -0.43 8.99 -13.06
CA LYS A 62 -0.19 10.11 -12.14
C LYS A 62 -0.88 11.40 -12.57
N SER A 63 -0.98 11.65 -13.87
CA SER A 63 -1.70 12.81 -14.42
C SER A 63 -3.21 12.75 -14.16
N ALA A 64 -3.81 11.55 -14.15
CA ALA A 64 -5.23 11.39 -13.82
C ALA A 64 -5.49 11.75 -12.35
N HIS A 65 -4.65 11.26 -11.43
CA HIS A 65 -4.68 11.69 -10.03
C HIS A 65 -4.57 13.23 -9.90
N ASP A 66 -3.59 13.83 -10.59
CA ASP A 66 -3.35 15.28 -10.48
C ASP A 66 -4.51 16.10 -11.05
N THR A 67 -5.17 15.61 -12.10
CA THR A 67 -6.39 16.22 -12.66
C THR A 67 -7.54 16.13 -11.65
N TYR A 68 -7.78 14.96 -11.05
CA TYR A 68 -8.79 14.81 -10.00
C TYR A 68 -8.51 15.76 -8.83
N HIS A 69 -7.26 15.89 -8.40
CA HIS A 69 -6.87 16.75 -7.27
C HIS A 69 -7.11 18.25 -7.52
N GLN A 70 -7.31 18.66 -8.78
CA GLN A 70 -7.69 20.03 -9.16
C GLN A 70 -9.21 20.23 -9.29
N SER A 71 -9.99 19.15 -9.25
CA SER A 71 -11.45 19.19 -9.42
C SER A 71 -12.20 19.69 -8.18
N ASP A 72 -13.44 20.12 -8.37
CA ASP A 72 -14.33 20.48 -7.25
C ASP A 72 -14.79 19.25 -6.46
N ASN A 73 -14.90 18.08 -7.10
CA ASN A 73 -15.18 16.80 -6.43
C ASN A 73 -14.12 16.50 -5.38
N PHE A 74 -12.83 16.71 -5.69
CA PHE A 74 -11.77 16.53 -4.71
C PHE A 74 -11.89 17.49 -3.51
N LYS A 75 -12.31 18.76 -3.71
CA LYS A 75 -12.51 19.70 -2.60
C LYS A 75 -13.63 19.25 -1.66
N ALA A 76 -14.73 18.71 -2.22
CA ALA A 76 -15.83 18.14 -1.45
C ALA A 76 -15.38 16.89 -0.68
N THR A 77 -14.69 15.96 -1.36
CA THR A 77 -14.12 14.75 -0.77
C THR A 77 -13.11 15.07 0.34
N GLN A 78 -12.22 16.04 0.12
CA GLN A 78 -11.25 16.48 1.12
C GLN A 78 -11.92 17.02 2.39
N THR A 79 -13.03 17.76 2.23
CA THR A 79 -13.79 18.29 3.37
C THR A 79 -14.41 17.15 4.18
N ALA A 80 -15.04 16.17 3.51
CA ALA A 80 -15.60 14.99 4.16
C ALA A 80 -14.51 14.11 4.82
N ALA A 81 -13.32 14.01 4.21
CA ALA A 81 -12.22 13.17 4.70
C ALA A 81 -11.63 13.66 6.04
N ARG A 82 -11.95 14.88 6.49
CA ARG A 82 -11.58 15.36 7.84
C ARG A 82 -12.20 14.52 8.96
N GLN A 83 -13.31 13.84 8.67
CA GLN A 83 -13.91 12.89 9.62
C GLN A 83 -13.15 11.57 9.67
N VAL A 84 -12.24 11.31 8.73
CA VAL A 84 -11.48 10.05 8.64
C VAL A 84 -10.07 10.22 9.21
N PHE A 85 -9.38 11.30 8.85
CA PHE A 85 -7.98 11.49 9.19
C PHE A 85 -7.80 12.26 10.51
N ALA A 86 -7.12 11.65 11.49
CA ALA A 86 -6.72 12.33 12.73
C ALA A 86 -5.44 13.18 12.58
N GLY A 87 -4.93 13.31 11.36
CA GLY A 87 -3.74 14.08 11.02
C GLY A 87 -3.52 14.10 9.50
N LYS A 88 -2.42 14.70 9.04
CA LYS A 88 -2.09 14.67 7.62
C LYS A 88 -1.72 13.23 7.21
N PRO A 89 -2.39 12.62 6.22
CA PRO A 89 -2.00 11.30 5.75
C PRO A 89 -0.62 11.35 5.11
N SER A 90 0.18 10.31 5.34
CA SER A 90 1.35 10.06 4.50
C SER A 90 0.86 9.41 3.21
N HIS A 91 1.51 9.73 2.09
CA HIS A 91 1.23 9.03 0.84
C HIS A 91 2.48 8.86 -0.01
N VAL A 92 2.47 7.83 -0.84
CA VAL A 92 3.48 7.55 -1.86
C VAL A 92 2.82 7.10 -3.14
N PHE A 93 3.53 7.29 -4.25
CA PHE A 93 3.14 6.78 -5.56
C PHE A 93 4.15 5.74 -6.01
N VAL A 94 3.67 4.59 -6.47
CA VAL A 94 4.50 3.46 -6.86
C VAL A 94 3.97 2.88 -8.17
N GLN A 95 4.85 2.67 -9.14
CA GLN A 95 4.51 2.03 -10.42
C GLN A 95 4.82 0.53 -10.33
N PHE A 96 3.94 -0.19 -9.62
CA PHE A 96 4.06 -1.64 -9.51
C PHE A 96 3.88 -2.32 -10.89
N PRO A 97 4.63 -3.41 -11.18
CA PRO A 97 4.38 -4.20 -12.38
C PRO A 97 2.97 -4.78 -12.47
N SER A 98 2.39 -5.17 -11.33
CA SER A 98 1.00 -5.64 -11.20
C SER A 98 0.61 -5.74 -9.73
N THR A 99 -0.58 -5.27 -9.35
CA THR A 99 -1.17 -5.45 -8.01
C THR A 99 -2.35 -6.44 -8.01
N LYS A 100 -2.65 -7.04 -9.18
CA LYS A 100 -3.80 -7.92 -9.38
C LYS A 100 -3.77 -9.11 -8.43
N GLY A 101 -4.85 -9.28 -7.65
CA GLY A 101 -5.02 -10.36 -6.69
C GLY A 101 -4.23 -10.19 -5.38
N ILE A 102 -3.25 -9.27 -5.33
CA ILE A 102 -2.46 -8.97 -4.12
C ILE A 102 -3.30 -8.14 -3.16
N LEU A 103 -3.89 -7.03 -3.64
CA LEU A 103 -4.71 -6.12 -2.81
C LEU A 103 -6.07 -6.72 -2.40
N SER A 104 -6.48 -7.81 -3.05
CA SER A 104 -7.68 -8.58 -2.71
C SER A 104 -7.38 -9.82 -1.85
N ALA A 105 -6.12 -10.03 -1.46
CA ALA A 105 -5.79 -11.11 -0.54
C ALA A 105 -6.43 -10.87 0.84
N PRO A 106 -6.73 -11.93 1.62
CA PRO A 106 -7.30 -11.79 2.96
C PRO A 106 -6.49 -10.87 3.89
N VAL A 107 -5.16 -10.90 3.74
CA VAL A 107 -4.23 -9.98 4.41
C VAL A 107 -3.27 -9.42 3.36
N THR A 108 -3.11 -8.10 3.34
CA THR A 108 -2.08 -7.41 2.55
C THR A 108 -0.96 -6.96 3.47
N GLU A 109 0.28 -7.31 3.14
CA GLU A 109 1.48 -6.78 3.79
C GLU A 109 1.99 -5.57 2.99
N PHE A 110 2.33 -4.51 3.71
CA PHE A 110 2.96 -3.31 3.18
C PHE A 110 4.38 -3.22 3.71
N VAL A 111 5.36 -3.10 2.80
CA VAL A 111 6.77 -3.06 3.16
C VAL A 111 7.44 -1.87 2.52
N THR A 112 8.34 -1.23 3.27
CA THR A 112 9.33 -0.32 2.69
C THR A 112 10.73 -0.73 3.07
N PHE A 113 11.63 -0.64 2.10
CA PHE A 113 13.07 -0.64 2.33
C PHE A 113 13.60 0.77 2.06
N THR A 114 14.12 1.41 3.10
CA THR A 114 14.77 2.72 2.98
C THR A 114 16.28 2.52 3.02
N LEU A 115 16.96 2.75 1.90
CA LEU A 115 18.41 2.55 1.79
C LEU A 115 19.16 3.43 2.78
N LYS A 116 20.15 2.83 3.45
CA LYS A 116 21.09 3.56 4.30
C LYS A 116 21.99 4.47 3.46
N ALA A 117 22.60 5.47 4.10
CA ALA A 117 23.47 6.43 3.43
C ALA A 117 24.58 5.74 2.62
N GLY A 118 24.77 6.17 1.37
CA GLY A 118 25.78 5.62 0.46
C GLY A 118 25.42 4.27 -0.20
N VAL A 119 24.25 3.71 0.08
CA VAL A 119 23.73 2.52 -0.59
C VAL A 119 22.88 2.93 -1.79
N THR A 120 23.02 2.24 -2.93
CA THR A 120 22.24 2.46 -4.14
C THR A 120 21.24 1.33 -4.38
N MET A 121 20.21 1.60 -5.20
CA MET A 121 19.20 0.59 -5.57
C MET A 121 19.80 -0.66 -6.21
N ASP A 122 20.92 -0.54 -6.92
CA ASP A 122 21.63 -1.68 -7.53
C ASP A 122 22.06 -2.76 -6.52
N LYS A 123 22.24 -2.39 -5.24
CA LYS A 123 22.52 -3.37 -4.17
C LYS A 123 21.25 -4.03 -3.64
N LEU A 124 20.12 -3.33 -3.65
CA LEU A 124 18.85 -3.81 -3.12
C LEU A 124 18.08 -4.65 -4.13
N THR A 125 18.00 -4.22 -5.39
CA THR A 125 17.18 -4.88 -6.43
C THR A 125 17.51 -6.37 -6.59
N PRO A 126 18.78 -6.83 -6.60
CA PRO A 126 19.09 -8.26 -6.66
C PRO A 126 18.56 -9.05 -5.46
N LEU A 127 18.60 -8.47 -4.25
CA LEU A 127 18.07 -9.11 -3.04
C LEU A 127 16.56 -9.20 -3.08
N VAL A 128 15.86 -8.14 -3.53
CA VAL A 128 14.41 -8.17 -3.67
C VAL A 128 13.96 -9.16 -4.76
N ASN A 129 14.69 -9.25 -5.87
CA ASN A 129 14.42 -10.24 -6.91
C ASN A 129 14.59 -11.68 -6.38
N GLN A 130 15.63 -11.93 -5.58
CA GLN A 130 15.81 -13.22 -4.91
C GLN A 130 14.68 -13.52 -3.92
N LEU A 131 14.26 -12.53 -3.13
CA LEU A 131 13.15 -12.64 -2.20
C LEU A 131 11.86 -12.99 -2.94
N GLN A 132 11.51 -12.24 -3.99
CA GLN A 132 10.34 -12.47 -4.82
C GLN A 132 10.36 -13.86 -5.48
N SER A 133 11.50 -14.28 -6.01
CA SER A 133 11.65 -15.61 -6.62
C SER A 133 11.48 -16.75 -5.61
N LYS A 134 11.94 -16.59 -4.36
CA LYS A 134 11.74 -17.62 -3.32
C LYS A 134 10.34 -17.62 -2.73
N LEU A 135 9.67 -16.47 -2.68
CA LEU A 135 8.28 -16.39 -2.27
C LEU A 135 7.35 -17.08 -3.27
N GLN A 136 7.71 -17.14 -4.56
CA GLN A 136 6.96 -17.92 -5.56
C GLN A 136 6.88 -19.40 -5.14
N GLY A 137 5.65 -19.90 -4.97
CA GLY A 137 5.39 -21.27 -4.54
C GLY A 137 5.37 -21.48 -3.02
N THR A 138 5.56 -20.42 -2.23
CA THR A 138 5.31 -20.47 -0.78
C THR A 138 3.82 -20.72 -0.55
N PRO A 139 3.42 -21.70 0.28
CA PRO A 139 2.01 -21.90 0.63
C PRO A 139 1.39 -20.62 1.19
N ASN A 140 0.08 -20.45 1.00
CA ASN A 140 -0.67 -19.34 1.59
C ASN A 140 -0.27 -17.92 1.12
N PHE A 141 0.46 -17.83 0.00
CA PHE A 141 0.93 -16.59 -0.60
C PHE A 141 0.20 -16.31 -1.92
N TYR A 142 -0.34 -15.10 -2.07
CA TYR A 142 -1.10 -14.66 -3.26
C TYR A 142 -0.24 -13.93 -4.29
N GLY A 143 0.99 -13.57 -3.93
CA GLY A 143 1.91 -12.85 -4.80
C GLY A 143 2.48 -11.60 -4.14
N SER A 144 3.45 -11.00 -4.82
CA SER A 144 4.05 -9.74 -4.41
C SER A 144 4.36 -8.85 -5.61
N SER A 145 4.32 -7.55 -5.36
CA SER A 145 4.74 -6.52 -6.30
C SER A 145 5.67 -5.55 -5.61
N TRP A 146 6.72 -5.18 -6.33
CA TRP A 146 7.77 -4.33 -5.79
C TRP A 146 8.22 -3.31 -6.83
N ALA A 147 8.46 -2.08 -6.40
CA ALA A 147 9.00 -1.03 -7.25
C ALA A 147 9.57 0.13 -6.41
N PRO A 148 10.44 0.98 -7.01
CA PRO A 148 10.87 2.22 -6.37
C PRO A 148 9.69 3.15 -6.12
N VAL A 149 9.73 3.88 -5.01
CA VAL A 149 8.78 4.97 -4.76
C VAL A 149 9.13 6.14 -5.66
N MET A 150 8.12 6.69 -6.36
CA MET A 150 8.29 7.89 -7.17
C MET A 150 8.82 9.05 -6.31
N ASP A 151 9.75 9.82 -6.86
CA ASP A 151 10.38 10.97 -6.23
C ASP A 151 11.17 10.65 -4.92
N LYS A 152 11.42 9.37 -4.62
CA LYS A 152 12.25 8.93 -3.49
C LYS A 152 13.27 7.89 -3.94
N SER A 153 14.43 8.37 -4.37
CA SER A 153 15.50 7.52 -4.93
C SER A 153 16.07 6.48 -3.95
N ASN A 154 15.79 6.59 -2.66
CA ASN A 154 16.27 5.69 -1.62
C ASN A 154 15.17 4.81 -1.01
N VAL A 155 13.94 4.82 -1.53
CA VAL A 155 12.83 4.02 -0.98
C VAL A 155 12.29 3.05 -2.01
N TYR A 156 12.22 1.77 -1.64
CA TYR A 156 11.60 0.69 -2.40
C TYR A 156 10.37 0.21 -1.65
N TYR A 157 9.23 0.05 -2.34
CA TYR A 157 7.98 -0.35 -1.73
C TYR A 157 7.58 -1.75 -2.20
N GLY A 158 7.05 -2.56 -1.29
CA GLY A 158 6.44 -3.85 -1.54
C GLY A 158 4.99 -3.90 -1.09
N VAL A 159 4.16 -4.56 -1.90
CA VAL A 159 2.84 -5.04 -1.49
C VAL A 159 2.79 -6.54 -1.71
N LEU A 160 2.33 -7.28 -0.70
CA LEU A 160 2.31 -8.74 -0.69
C LEU A 160 0.96 -9.24 -0.18
N GLY A 161 0.46 -10.33 -0.74
CA GLY A 161 -0.83 -10.90 -0.37
C GLY A 161 -0.65 -12.24 0.36
N TRP A 162 -1.34 -12.41 1.48
CA TRP A 162 -1.28 -13.59 2.33
C TRP A 162 -2.66 -14.07 2.73
N THR A 163 -2.80 -15.36 3.07
CA THR A 163 -4.05 -15.87 3.67
C THR A 163 -4.23 -15.38 5.11
N SER A 164 -3.15 -15.12 5.85
CA SER A 164 -3.16 -14.58 7.21
C SER A 164 -1.83 -13.95 7.60
N VAL A 165 -1.82 -13.13 8.66
CA VAL A 165 -0.59 -12.59 9.27
C VAL A 165 0.35 -13.71 9.72
N GLN A 166 -0.21 -14.80 10.28
CA GLN A 166 0.58 -15.96 10.71
C GLN A 166 1.28 -16.65 9.51
N ALA A 167 0.59 -16.78 8.37
CA ALA A 167 1.16 -17.40 7.19
C ALA A 167 2.39 -16.65 6.67
N HIS A 168 2.37 -15.32 6.70
CA HIS A 168 3.55 -14.50 6.42
C HIS A 168 4.69 -14.83 7.41
N TRP A 169 4.43 -14.75 8.72
CA TRP A 169 5.48 -14.97 9.71
C TRP A 169 6.05 -16.38 9.66
N ASP A 170 5.24 -17.40 9.41
CA ASP A 170 5.70 -18.78 9.23
C ASP A 170 6.67 -18.89 8.03
N ALA A 171 6.41 -18.15 6.95
CA ALA A 171 7.26 -18.14 5.76
C ALA A 171 8.61 -17.44 6.00
N VAL A 172 8.63 -16.31 6.73
CA VAL A 172 9.81 -15.43 6.77
C VAL A 172 10.62 -15.50 8.07
N SER A 173 10.13 -16.19 9.11
CA SER A 173 10.81 -16.23 10.42
C SER A 173 12.03 -17.14 10.46
N SER A 174 12.25 -17.98 9.44
CA SER A 174 13.40 -18.87 9.37
C SER A 174 13.76 -19.22 7.92
N GLY A 175 14.85 -19.99 7.75
CA GLY A 175 15.24 -20.53 6.45
C GLY A 175 15.70 -19.48 5.42
N PRO A 176 15.69 -19.83 4.12
CA PRO A 176 16.31 -19.00 3.08
C PRO A 176 15.68 -17.62 2.88
N LEU A 177 14.39 -17.44 3.20
CA LEU A 177 13.73 -16.14 3.11
C LEU A 177 14.28 -15.19 4.18
N LYS A 178 14.41 -15.68 5.43
CA LYS A 178 15.02 -14.93 6.52
C LYS A 178 16.44 -14.47 6.19
N GLU A 179 17.27 -15.34 5.63
CA GLU A 179 18.66 -15.01 5.27
C GLU A 179 18.74 -13.86 4.25
N ILE A 180 17.82 -13.80 3.29
CA ILE A 180 17.75 -12.69 2.34
C ILE A 180 17.28 -11.42 3.03
N ILE A 181 16.26 -11.50 3.87
CA ILE A 181 15.73 -10.36 4.63
C ILE A 181 16.81 -9.77 5.56
N ASP A 182 17.61 -10.61 6.20
CA ASP A 182 18.73 -10.17 7.05
C ASP A 182 19.76 -9.39 6.22
N LYS A 183 20.12 -9.86 5.01
CA LYS A 183 20.99 -9.12 4.08
C LYS A 183 20.39 -7.80 3.62
N VAL A 184 19.08 -7.73 3.42
CA VAL A 184 18.39 -6.46 3.13
C VAL A 184 18.52 -5.48 4.30
N LYS A 185 18.33 -5.96 5.54
CA LYS A 185 18.46 -5.15 6.77
C LYS A 185 19.88 -4.61 7.02
N GLU A 186 20.90 -5.25 6.47
CA GLU A 186 22.27 -4.71 6.51
C GLU A 186 22.38 -3.39 5.74
N ILE A 187 21.66 -3.25 4.61
CA ILE A 187 21.81 -2.13 3.68
C ILE A 187 20.62 -1.15 3.66
N ALA A 188 19.50 -1.52 4.27
CA ALA A 188 18.28 -0.73 4.30
C ALA A 188 17.57 -0.88 5.64
N ASP A 189 16.85 0.16 6.04
CA ASP A 189 15.89 0.11 7.14
C ASP A 189 14.57 -0.48 6.61
N LEU A 190 14.00 -1.40 7.37
CA LEU A 190 12.77 -2.12 7.03
C LEU A 190 11.62 -1.60 7.89
N TRP A 191 10.55 -1.15 7.25
CA TRP A 191 9.24 -0.98 7.87
C TRP A 191 8.25 -1.94 7.21
N LEU A 192 7.47 -2.65 8.02
CA LEU A 192 6.52 -3.68 7.60
C LEU A 192 5.33 -3.67 8.55
N VAL A 193 4.12 -3.69 7.98
CA VAL A 193 2.85 -3.88 8.69
C VAL A 193 1.86 -4.60 7.78
N HIS A 194 0.79 -5.15 8.35
CA HIS A 194 -0.28 -5.78 7.59
C HIS A 194 -1.57 -4.97 7.66
N GLY A 195 -2.40 -5.08 6.63
CA GLY A 195 -3.74 -4.52 6.60
C GLY A 195 -4.75 -5.49 6.01
N ILE A 196 -6.00 -5.36 6.45
CA ILE A 196 -7.14 -6.07 5.87
C ILE A 196 -7.91 -5.07 5.03
N LEU A 197 -7.85 -5.23 3.71
CA LEU A 197 -8.40 -4.30 2.74
C LEU A 197 -9.76 -4.78 2.22
N THR A 198 -10.65 -3.83 1.96
CA THR A 198 -11.92 -4.03 1.25
C THR A 198 -11.94 -3.14 0.03
N GLN A 199 -12.39 -3.68 -1.10
CA GLN A 199 -12.55 -2.89 -2.33
C GLN A 199 -13.81 -2.02 -2.23
N HIS A 200 -13.69 -0.75 -2.63
CA HIS A 200 -14.79 0.20 -2.68
C HIS A 200 -14.91 0.83 -4.07
N ASN A 201 -16.14 1.14 -4.45
CA ASN A 201 -16.42 2.01 -5.59
C ASN A 201 -16.35 3.46 -5.09
N MET A 202 -15.35 4.22 -5.54
CA MET A 202 -15.08 5.60 -5.13
C MET A 202 -15.29 6.57 -6.28
#